data_AF-A0A1E7YKE7-F1
#
_entry.id   AF-A0A1E7YKE7-F1
#
_cell.length_a   1.000
_cell.length_b   1.000
_cell.length_c   1.000
_cell.angle_alpha   90.00
_cell.angle_beta   90.00
_cell.angle_gamma   90.00
#
_symmetry.space_group_name_H-M   'P 1'
#
loop_
_entity.id
_entity.type
_entity.pdbx_description
1 polymer ?
#
loop_
_entity_poly.entity_id
_entity_poly.type
_entity_poly.pdbx_seq_one_letter_code
_entity_poly.pdbx_strand_id
1 'polypeptide(L)'
;MDLRNNFLDHVKKGLHNHTLPLRVVFWDGHSYDFAEQILVTMRFKSAKIITGLLTGSTLDVLGEAYVEGELDLEGRYQDILAIAEGLSNNTV
;
A
#
# COMPACT_ATOMS: atom_id res chain seq x y z
N MET A 1 -12.97 8.35 12.83
CA MET A 1 -12.08 8.44 11.65
C MET A 1 -11.93 7.05 11.06
N ASP A 2 -12.15 6.88 9.76
CA ASP A 2 -11.97 5.60 9.08
C ASP A 2 -10.50 5.46 8.69
N LEU A 3 -9.80 4.50 9.32
CA LEU A 3 -8.35 4.25 9.09
C LEU A 3 -8.04 3.99 7.61
N ARG A 4 -8.98 3.37 6.89
CA ARG A 4 -8.81 3.03 5.47
C ARG A 4 -8.76 4.29 4.62
N ASN A 5 -9.71 5.21 4.84
CA ASN A 5 -9.77 6.46 4.09
C ASN A 5 -8.53 7.32 4.32
N ASN A 6 -8.06 7.41 5.58
CA ASN A 6 -6.84 8.14 5.89
C ASN A 6 -5.62 7.56 5.15
N PHE A 7 -5.50 6.23 5.08
CA PHE A 7 -4.45 5.57 4.32
C PHE A 7 -4.56 5.83 2.82
N LEU A 8 -5.76 5.67 2.25
CA LEU A 8 -6.00 5.92 0.82
C LEU A 8 -5.67 7.37 0.46
N ASP A 9 -6.03 8.33 1.31
CA ASP A 9 -5.73 9.75 1.11
C ASP A 9 -4.23 10.01 1.19
N HIS A 10 -3.51 9.36 2.11
CA HIS A 10 -2.05 9.46 2.21
C HIS A 10 -1.37 8.94 0.94
N VAL A 11 -1.73 7.75 0.46
CA VAL A 11 -1.18 7.17 -0.77
C VAL A 11 -1.54 8.03 -1.99
N LYS A 12 -2.79 8.48 -2.11
CA LYS A 12 -3.23 9.34 -3.23
C LYS A 12 -2.47 10.66 -3.30
N LYS A 13 -2.19 11.28 -2.14
CA LYS A 13 -1.39 12.51 -2.07
C LYS A 13 0.02 12.28 -2.58
N GLY A 14 0.61 11.14 -2.21
CA GLY A 14 1.94 10.80 -2.69
C GLY A 14 1.97 10.57 -4.19
N LEU A 15 0.96 9.91 -4.76
CA LEU A 15 0.98 9.54 -6.17
C LEU A 15 0.92 10.71 -7.17
N HIS A 16 0.71 11.97 -6.77
CA HIS A 16 0.73 13.15 -7.66
C HIS A 16 -0.01 12.97 -9.01
N ASN A 17 -1.19 12.31 -9.00
CA ASN A 17 -2.02 11.93 -10.17
C ASN A 17 -1.47 10.80 -11.08
N HIS A 18 -0.42 10.10 -10.68
CA HIS A 18 0.00 8.88 -11.35
C HIS A 18 -0.92 7.71 -10.99
N THR A 19 -1.33 6.96 -12.01
CA THR A 19 -2.03 5.70 -11.83
C THR A 19 -1.03 4.61 -11.46
N LEU A 20 -1.37 3.88 -10.41
CA LEU A 20 -0.56 2.79 -9.88
C LEU A 20 -1.35 1.49 -10.09
N PRO A 21 -0.83 0.47 -10.78
CA PRO A 21 -1.55 -0.77 -11.06
C PRO A 21 -1.62 -1.69 -9.81
N LEU A 22 -2.17 -1.14 -8.74
CA LEU A 22 -2.20 -1.69 -7.40
C LEU A 22 -3.63 -1.84 -6.92
N ARG A 23 -3.95 -2.99 -6.35
CA ARG A 23 -5.10 -3.21 -5.48
C ARG A 23 -4.63 -3.28 -4.04
N VAL A 24 -5.31 -2.56 -3.16
CA VAL A 24 -5.16 -2.70 -1.71
C VAL A 24 -6.34 -3.50 -1.18
N VAL A 25 -6.08 -4.51 -0.37
CA VAL A 25 -7.08 -5.26 0.39
C VAL A 25 -6.80 -5.07 1.88
N PHE A 26 -7.78 -4.54 2.60
CA PHE A 26 -7.71 -4.29 4.03
C PHE A 26 -8.02 -5.57 4.83
N TRP A 27 -7.73 -5.53 6.14
CA TRP A 27 -7.89 -6.65 7.06
C TRP A 27 -9.35 -7.09 7.24
N ASP A 28 -10.30 -6.21 6.94
CA ASP A 28 -11.74 -6.44 7.01
C ASP A 28 -12.33 -6.93 5.69
N GLY A 29 -11.49 -7.18 4.69
CA GLY A 29 -11.89 -7.65 3.36
C GLY A 29 -12.30 -6.54 2.39
N HIS A 30 -12.31 -5.27 2.80
CA HIS A 30 -12.53 -4.17 1.87
C HIS A 30 -11.35 -4.04 0.91
N SER A 31 -11.62 -3.69 -0.35
CA SER A 31 -10.59 -3.47 -1.34
C SER A 31 -10.73 -2.13 -2.05
N TYR A 32 -9.60 -1.60 -2.51
CA TYR A 32 -9.54 -0.39 -3.32
C TYR A 32 -8.56 -0.57 -4.47
N ASP A 33 -8.98 -0.16 -5.67
CA ASP A 33 -8.21 -0.28 -6.90
C ASP A 33 -7.68 1.10 -7.30
N PHE A 34 -6.36 1.22 -7.46
CA PHE A 34 -5.70 2.46 -7.87
C PHE A 34 -5.62 2.63 -9.40
N ALA A 35 -5.97 1.60 -10.15
CA ALA A 35 -6.07 1.62 -11.61
C ALA A 35 -7.10 0.59 -12.08
N GLU A 36 -7.53 0.70 -13.34
CA GLU A 36 -8.41 -0.30 -13.97
C GLU A 36 -7.70 -1.64 -14.19
N GLN A 37 -6.40 -1.59 -14.54
CA GLN A 37 -5.57 -2.78 -14.67
C GLN A 37 -4.75 -3.00 -13.39
N ILE A 38 -4.99 -4.13 -12.73
CA ILE A 38 -4.29 -4.53 -11.50
C ILE A 38 -3.16 -5.49 -11.84
N LEU A 39 -1.93 -5.14 -11.46
CA LEU A 39 -0.74 -6.00 -11.60
C LEU A 39 -0.24 -6.50 -10.25
N VAL A 40 -0.49 -5.75 -9.18
CA VAL A 40 -0.09 -6.09 -7.82
C VAL A 40 -1.28 -5.99 -6.88
N THR A 41 -1.41 -6.96 -5.98
CA THR A 41 -2.35 -6.92 -4.86
C THR A 41 -1.57 -6.88 -3.56
N MET A 42 -1.83 -5.86 -2.75
CA MET A 42 -1.28 -5.66 -1.41
C MET A 42 -2.36 -5.92 -0.38
N ARG A 43 -2.17 -6.91 0.49
CA ARG A 43 -3.14 -7.31 1.51
C ARG A 43 -2.62 -7.04 2.91
N PHE A 44 -3.31 -6.14 3.62
CA PHE A 44 -3.08 -5.89 5.03
C PHE A 44 -3.83 -6.92 5.86
N LYS A 45 -3.12 -7.66 6.73
CA LYS A 45 -3.75 -8.62 7.65
C LYS A 45 -4.20 -7.98 8.96
N SER A 46 -3.69 -6.79 9.27
CA SER A 46 -3.92 -6.11 10.55
C SER A 46 -4.06 -4.60 10.39
N ALA A 47 -4.99 -4.02 11.18
CA ALA A 47 -5.18 -2.58 11.27
C ALA A 47 -3.97 -1.84 11.86
N LYS A 48 -3.11 -2.53 12.61
CA LYS A 48 -1.94 -1.93 13.27
C LYS A 48 -0.94 -1.36 12.26
N ILE A 49 -0.77 -2.04 11.12
CA ILE A 49 0.12 -1.64 10.04
C ILE A 49 -0.31 -0.27 9.51
N ILE A 50 -1.62 -0.07 9.31
CA ILE A 50 -2.16 1.19 8.80
C ILE A 50 -1.89 2.34 9.75
N THR A 51 -2.00 2.12 11.05
CA THR A 51 -1.61 3.14 12.04
C THR A 51 -0.12 3.48 11.91
N GLY A 52 0.75 2.48 11.74
CA GLY A 52 2.18 2.68 11.52
C GLY A 52 2.48 3.48 10.24
N LEU A 53 1.78 3.17 9.13
CA LEU A 53 1.93 3.85 7.84
C LEU A 53 1.56 5.33 7.88
N LEU A 54 0.70 5.73 8.83
CA LEU A 54 0.30 7.13 9.03
C LEU A 54 1.28 7.93 9.91
N THR A 55 2.13 7.25 10.69
CA THR A 55 3.02 7.89 11.68
C THR A 55 4.51 7.77 11.35
N GLY A 56 4.89 6.81 10.50
CA GLY A 56 6.27 6.51 10.15
C GLY A 56 6.55 6.65 8.66
N SER A 57 7.80 6.35 8.28
CA SER A 57 8.19 6.20 6.88
C SER A 57 7.40 5.03 6.27
N THR A 58 6.65 5.31 5.20
CA THR A 58 5.74 4.34 4.58
C THR A 58 6.48 3.07 4.13
N LEU A 59 7.70 3.20 3.59
CA LEU A 59 8.49 2.04 3.16
C LEU A 59 8.99 1.17 4.31
N ASP A 60 9.46 1.78 5.39
CA ASP A 60 10.02 1.02 6.53
C ASP A 60 8.94 0.13 7.15
N VAL A 61 7.73 0.69 7.33
CA VAL A 61 6.58 -0.03 7.87
C VAL A 61 6.08 -1.13 6.91
N LEU A 62 6.06 -0.88 5.59
CA LEU A 62 5.69 -1.91 4.62
C LEU A 62 6.71 -3.05 4.54
N GLY A 63 8.01 -2.72 4.59
CA GLY A 63 9.09 -3.70 4.56
C GLY A 63 9.08 -4.61 5.79
N GLU A 64 8.94 -4.02 6.98
CA GLU A 64 8.81 -4.76 8.24
C GLU A 64 7.57 -5.65 8.23
N ALA A 65 6.40 -5.11 7.87
CA ALA A 65 5.16 -5.88 7.82
C ALA A 65 5.20 -7.04 6.81
N TYR A 66 5.94 -6.91 5.71
CA TYR A 66 6.12 -8.01 4.75
C TYR A 66 6.97 -9.14 5.34
N VAL A 67 8.08 -8.81 6.00
CA VAL A 67 8.96 -9.80 6.65
C VAL A 67 8.25 -10.48 7.82
N GLU A 68 7.46 -9.73 8.59
CA GLU A 68 6.66 -10.27 9.70
C GLU A 68 5.43 -11.06 9.24
N GLY A 69 5.11 -11.01 7.94
CA GLY A 69 3.96 -11.72 7.36
C GLY A 69 2.61 -11.06 7.65
N GLU A 70 2.60 -9.82 8.11
CA GLU A 70 1.42 -8.99 8.37
C GLU A 70 0.92 -8.28 7.08
N LEU A 71 1.78 -8.22 6.06
CA LEU A 71 1.49 -7.74 4.71
C LEU A 71 1.80 -8.83 3.67
N ASP A 72 0.83 -9.17 2.83
CA ASP A 72 1.09 -9.99 1.65
C ASP A 72 1.14 -9.14 0.38
N LEU A 73 2.07 -9.49 -0.51
CA LEU A 73 2.21 -8.90 -1.84
C LEU A 73 2.12 -10.00 -2.89
N GLU A 74 1.11 -9.88 -3.75
CA GLU A 74 0.87 -10.80 -4.87
C GLU A 74 1.07 -10.05 -6.19
N GLY A 75 1.83 -10.65 -7.11
CA GLY A 75 2.16 -10.05 -8.40
C GLY A 75 3.50 -10.55 -8.91
N ARG A 76 3.91 -10.09 -10.10
CA ARG A 76 5.28 -10.36 -10.57
C ARG A 76 6.24 -9.52 -9.74
N TYR A 77 7.39 -10.10 -9.38
CA TYR A 77 8.41 -9.41 -8.60
C TYR A 77 8.81 -8.03 -9.17
N GLN A 78 8.94 -7.93 -10.50
CA GLN A 78 9.24 -6.68 -11.19
C GLN A 78 8.16 -5.61 -10.98
N ASP A 79 6.89 -6.00 -11.00
CA ASP A 79 5.79 -5.07 -10.76
C ASP A 79 5.77 -4.65 -9.28
N ILE A 80 5.98 -5.59 -8.35
CA ILE A 80 6.04 -5.30 -6.91
C ILE A 80 7.15 -4.28 -6.60
N LEU A 81 8.33 -4.44 -7.22
CA LEU A 81 9.43 -3.49 -7.06
C LEU A 81 9.07 -2.11 -7.63
N ALA A 82 8.49 -2.05 -8.83
CA ALA A 82 8.05 -0.79 -9.45
C ALA A 82 6.98 -0.07 -8.60
N ILE A 83 6.08 -0.83 -7.95
CA ILE A 83 5.13 -0.29 -6.97
C ILE A 83 5.87 0.31 -5.77
N ALA A 84 6.83 -0.41 -5.18
CA ALA A 84 7.58 0.06 -4.03
C ALA A 84 8.36 1.36 -4.34
N GLU A 85 9.00 1.44 -5.51
CA GLU A 85 9.67 2.65 -5.99
C GLU A 85 8.67 3.80 -6.19
N GLY A 86 7.51 3.51 -6.78
CA GLY A 86 6.43 4.48 -7.00
C GLY A 86 5.80 5.01 -5.71
N LEU A 87 5.84 4.23 -4.62
CA LEU A 87 5.46 4.68 -3.29
C LEU A 87 6.60 5.50 -2.64
N SER A 88 7.85 5.07 -2.78
CA SER A 88 9.05 5.72 -2.22
C SER A 88 9.29 7.12 -2.74
N ASN A 89 9.25 7.32 -4.06
CA ASN A 89 9.64 8.57 -4.72
C ASN A 89 8.61 9.70 -4.55
N ASN A 90 7.51 9.38 -3.88
CA ASN A 90 6.28 10.16 -3.87
C ASN A 90 5.79 10.40 -2.43
N THR A 91 6.46 9.86 -1.40
CA THR A 91 6.10 10.08 0.02
C THR A 91 7.16 10.84 0.83
N VAL A 92 8.14 11.46 0.17
CA VAL A 92 9.15 12.35 0.78
C VAL A 92 8.76 13.82 0.71
#